data_AF-A0A9E0MB30-F1
#
_entry.id   AF-A0A9E0MB30-F1
#
_cell.length_a   1.000
_cell.length_b   1.000
_cell.length_c   1.000
_cell.angle_alpha   90.00
_cell.angle_beta   90.00
_cell.angle_gamma   90.00
#
_symmetry.space_group_name_H-M   'P 1'
#
loop_
_entity.id
_entity.type
_entity.pdbx_description
1 polymer ?
#
loop_
_entity_poly.entity_id
_entity_poly.type
_entity_poly.pdbx_seq_one_letter_code
_entity_poly.pdbx_strand_id
1 'polypeptide(L)' 'MREAVDALLQGGFSCIPVVDDHDVPQGIVSWRDVLRHLSARGNVT' A
#
# COMPACT_ATOMS: atom_id res chain seq x y z
N MET A 1 -7.57 0.15 -7.42
CA MET A 1 -6.44 0.95 -6.89
C MET A 1 -6.89 2.17 -6.09
N ARG A 2 -7.86 2.97 -6.58
CA ARG A 2 -8.40 4.13 -5.84
C ARG A 2 -8.96 3.76 -4.45
N GLU A 3 -9.76 2.70 -4.36
CA GLU A 3 -10.35 2.23 -3.09
C GLU A 3 -9.31 1.81 -2.04
N ALA A 4 -8.22 1.17 -2.47
CA ALA A 4 -7.10 0.83 -1.59
C ALA A 4 -6.43 2.10 -1.04
N VAL A 5 -6.20 3.10 -1.89
CA VAL A 5 -5.60 4.38 -1.46
C VAL A 5 -6.54 5.11 -0.49
N ASP A 6 -7.84 5.11 -0.76
CA ASP A 6 -8.84 5.75 0.12
C ASP A 6 -8.92 5.02 1.48
N ALA A 7 -8.87 3.69 1.50
CA ALA A 7 -8.86 2.90 2.74
C ALA A 7 -7.62 3.18 3.61
N LEU A 8 -6.47 3.36 2.98
CA LEU A 8 -5.23 3.79 3.65
C LEU A 8 -5.35 5.23 4.20
N LEU A 9 -6.03 6.13 3.49
CA LEU A 9 -6.14 7.57 3.82
C LEU A 9 -7.19 7.90 4.88
N GLN A 10 -8.22 7.06 5.03
CA GLN A 10 -9.33 7.29 5.98
C GLN A 10 -8.94 7.08 7.46
N GLY A 11 -7.66 6.92 7.79
CA GLY A 11 -7.14 6.87 9.16
C GLY A 11 -7.48 5.61 9.96
N GLY A 12 -8.36 4.74 9.43
CA GLY A 12 -8.73 3.47 10.05
C GLY A 12 -7.78 2.31 9.75
N PHE A 13 -7.07 2.35 8.62
CA PHE A 13 -6.18 1.26 8.19
C PHE A 13 -4.80 1.79 7.81
N SER A 14 -3.77 1.34 8.55
CA SER A 14 -2.37 1.70 8.27
C SER A 14 -1.73 0.85 7.16
N CYS A 15 -2.41 -0.22 6.76
CA CYS A 15 -1.92 -1.25 5.85
C CYS A 15 -3.07 -2.02 5.20
N ILE A 16 -2.79 -2.61 4.03
CA ILE A 16 -3.73 -3.39 3.23
C ILE A 16 -3.13 -4.78 2.98
N PRO A 17 -3.84 -5.86 3.30
CA PRO A 17 -3.41 -7.21 2.94
C PRO A 17 -3.53 -7.41 1.42
N VAL A 18 -2.51 -8.02 0.83
CA VAL A 18 -2.57 -8.52 -0.55
C VAL A 18 -2.98 -9.97 -0.47
N VAL A 19 -4.09 -10.32 -1.10
CA VAL A 19 -4.64 -11.68 -1.15
C VAL A 19 -4.58 -12.22 -2.57
N ASP A 20 -4.62 -13.55 -2.71
CA ASP A 20 -4.84 -14.21 -4.00
C ASP A 20 -6.34 -14.32 -4.32
N ASP A 21 -6.67 -14.99 -5.44
CA ASP A 21 -8.04 -15.16 -5.91
C ASP A 21 -8.94 -16.00 -4.98
N HIS A 22 -8.36 -16.64 -3.96
CA HIS A 22 -9.06 -17.43 -2.95
C HIS A 22 -9.10 -16.73 -1.58
N ASP A 23 -8.87 -15.40 -1.55
CA ASP A 23 -8.80 -14.58 -0.34
C ASP A 23 -7.69 -15.01 0.66
N VAL A 24 -6.67 -15.73 0.19
CA VAL A 24 -5.56 -16.15 1.04
C VAL A 24 -4.50 -15.03 1.11
N PRO A 25 -4.10 -14.56 2.31
CA PRO A 25 -3.09 -13.52 2.45
C PRO A 25 -1.72 -13.94 1.92
N GLN A 26 -1.21 -13.18 0.95
CA GLN A 26 0.11 -13.33 0.35
C GLN A 26 1.12 -12.32 0.91
N GLY A 27 0.63 -11.21 1.48
CA GLY A 27 1.50 -10.18 2.05
C GLY A 27 0.73 -8.96 2.51
N ILE A 28 1.46 -7.87 2.79
CA ILE A 28 0.90 -6.62 3.30
C ILE A 28 1.57 -5.42 2.64
N VAL A 29 0.79 -4.39 2.32
CA VAL A 29 1.28 -3.09 1.82
C VAL A 29 0.91 -2.02 2.83
N SER A 30 1.91 -1.31 3.35
CA SER A 30 1.73 -0.21 4.30
C SER A 30 2.01 1.14 3.67
N TRP A 31 1.65 2.22 4.38
CA TRP A 31 2.07 3.57 4.05
C TRP A 31 3.59 3.71 3.86
N ARG A 32 4.39 2.97 4.63
CA ARG A 32 5.86 2.99 4.51
C ARG A 32 6.32 2.42 3.19
N ASP A 33 5.64 1.39 2.68
CA ASP A 33 5.95 0.80 1.38
C ASP A 33 5.67 1.78 0.24
N VAL A 34 4.54 2.50 0.34
CA VAL A 34 4.18 3.58 -0.60
C VAL A 34 5.22 4.70 -0.54
N LEU A 35 5.57 5.19 0.65
CA LEU A 35 6.59 6.24 0.82
C LEU A 35 7.96 5.81 0.27
N ARG A 36 8.42 4.60 0.60
CA ARG A 36 9.68 4.03 0.09
C ARG A 36 9.66 3.95 -1.44
N HIS A 37 8.56 3.53 -2.04
CA HIS A 37 8.44 3.44 -3.50
C HIS A 37 8.48 4.81 -4.17
N LEU A 38 7.83 5.82 -3.56
CA LEU A 38 7.84 7.19 -4.07
C LEU A 38 9.23 7.84 -3.91
N SER A 39 9.90 7.64 -2.78
CA SER A 39 11.28 8.10 -2.56
C SER A 39 12.27 7.47 -3.52
N ALA A 40 12.11 6.18 -3.84
CA ALA A 40 12.95 5.49 -4.81
C ALA A 40 12.76 5.98 -6.26
N ARG A 41 11.61 6.60 -6.56
CA ARG A 41 11.35 7.24 -7.86
C ARG A 41 11.88 8.69 -7.92
N GLY A 42 12.18 9.29 -6.78
CA GLY A 42 12.76 10.62 -6.65
C GLY A 42 14.29 10.61 -6.71
N ASN A 43 14.86 10.15 -7.82
CA ASN A 43 16.22 10.56 -8.18
C ASN A 43 16.14 12.01 -8.67
N VAL A 44 16.07 12.96 -7.73
CA VAL A 44 16.35 14.36 -8.00
C VAL A 44 17.84 14.43 -8.36
N THR A 45 18.10 14.62 -9.65
CA THR A 45 19.35 15.18 -10.15
C THR A 45 19.18 16.70 -10.19
#